data_AF-A0A2H9LZX9-F1
#
_entry.id   AF-A0A2H9LZX9-F1
#
_cell.length_a   1.000
_cell.length_b   1.000
_cell.length_c   1.000
_cell.angle_alpha   90.00
_cell.angle_beta   90.00
_cell.angle_gamma   90.00
#
_symmetry.space_group_name_H-M   'P 1'
#
loop_
_entity.id
_entity.type
_entity.pdbx_description
1 polymer ?
#
loop_
_entity_poly.entity_id
_entity_poly.type
_entity_poly.pdbx_seq_one_letter_code
_entity_poly.pdbx_strand_id
1 'polypeptide(L)'
;AFEPVPEIYETLKKNIELNNFQEIIQPLNKAVGDANSTAEVSYNYAGDSSASLSLKPDARFRQKIDVIRLDDFLKDEKIDFIKMDIEGYEEKALIGAGNLIKKYKPTMSISAYHKPTDMKRLPEQIKSLRSDYKIELYTYWESDFFCK
;
A
#
# COMPACT_ATOMS: atom_id res chain seq x y z
N ALA A 1 5.23 -4.35 7.42
CA ALA A 1 4.49 -4.81 6.22
C ALA A 1 3.00 -4.81 6.52
N PHE A 2 2.19 -4.13 5.71
CA PHE A 2 0.74 -4.05 5.89
C PHE A 2 0.06 -5.06 4.97
N GLU A 3 -0.86 -5.86 5.50
CA GLU A 3 -1.63 -6.85 4.73
C GLU A 3 -3.04 -6.97 5.34
N PRO A 4 -4.10 -6.41 4.72
CA PRO A 4 -5.43 -6.40 5.31
C PRO A 4 -6.16 -7.74 5.25
N VAL A 5 -5.84 -8.65 4.33
CA VAL A 5 -6.53 -9.94 4.18
C VAL A 5 -5.95 -10.94 5.20
N PRO A 6 -6.72 -11.45 6.18
CA PRO A 6 -6.14 -12.25 7.25
C PRO A 6 -5.45 -13.54 6.77
N GLU A 7 -5.99 -14.20 5.74
CA GLU A 7 -5.41 -15.43 5.21
C GLU A 7 -4.02 -15.17 4.59
N ILE A 8 -3.87 -14.02 3.93
CA ILE A 8 -2.58 -13.58 3.36
C ILE A 8 -1.67 -13.10 4.47
N TYR A 9 -2.20 -12.38 5.46
CA TYR A 9 -1.45 -11.93 6.64
C TYR A 9 -0.86 -13.10 7.43
N GLU A 10 -1.62 -14.17 7.64
CA GLU A 10 -1.10 -15.39 8.29
C GLU A 10 -0.06 -16.11 7.44
N THR A 11 -0.20 -16.06 6.11
CA THR A 11 0.84 -16.56 5.18
C THR A 11 2.11 -15.71 5.26
N LEU A 12 1.98 -14.39 5.32
CA LEU A 12 3.08 -13.45 5.51
C LEU A 12 3.82 -13.73 6.83
N LYS A 13 3.10 -13.93 7.94
CA LYS A 13 3.71 -14.30 9.23
C LYS A 13 4.53 -15.59 9.14
N LYS A 14 3.97 -16.64 8.52
CA LYS A 14 4.70 -17.89 8.30
C LYS A 14 5.94 -17.69 7.44
N ASN A 15 5.86 -16.89 6.39
CA ASN A 15 7.01 -16.58 5.53
C ASN A 15 8.10 -15.83 6.29
N ILE A 16 7.74 -14.87 7.14
CA ILE A 16 8.68 -14.14 8.01
C ILE A 16 9.38 -15.13 8.96
N GLU A 17 8.62 -16.04 9.57
CA GLU A 17 9.16 -17.04 10.50
C GLU A 17 10.10 -18.03 9.81
N LEU A 18 9.70 -18.58 8.66
CA LEU A 18 10.49 -19.53 7.87
C LEU A 18 11.84 -18.96 7.42
N ASN A 19 11.93 -17.63 7.26
CA ASN A 19 13.15 -16.95 6.81
C ASN A 19 13.91 -16.25 7.96
N ASN A 20 13.49 -16.42 9.22
CA ASN A 20 14.11 -15.79 10.39
C ASN A 20 14.16 -14.25 10.33
N PHE A 21 13.10 -13.61 9.83
CA PHE A 21 13.01 -12.16 9.69
C PHE A 21 12.17 -11.45 10.76
N GLN A 22 11.82 -12.13 11.85
CA GLN A 22 10.96 -11.60 12.91
C GLN A 22 11.53 -10.33 13.57
N GLU A 23 12.86 -10.20 13.62
CA GLU A 23 13.54 -9.04 14.23
C GLU A 23 13.56 -7.79 13.33
N ILE A 24 13.26 -7.94 12.04
CA ILE A 24 13.36 -6.84 11.05
C ILE A 24 12.05 -6.56 10.30
N ILE A 25 11.11 -7.50 10.27
CA ILE A 25 9.80 -7.34 9.62
C ILE A 25 8.70 -7.47 10.66
N GLN A 26 7.99 -6.36 10.91
CA GLN A 26 6.73 -6.36 11.65
C GLN A 26 5.54 -6.48 10.66
N PRO A 27 4.81 -7.59 10.63
CA PRO A 27 3.57 -7.69 9.86
C PRO A 27 2.41 -7.04 10.62
N LEU A 28 1.52 -6.34 9.90
CA LEU A 28 0.36 -5.64 10.46
C LEU A 28 -0.89 -5.98 9.64
N ASN A 29 -1.91 -6.55 10.28
CA ASN A 29 -3.19 -6.87 9.64
C ASN A 29 -4.09 -5.64 9.53
N LYS A 30 -3.69 -4.67 8.70
CA LYS A 30 -4.35 -3.38 8.50
C LYS A 30 -4.16 -2.95 7.05
N ALA A 31 -5.13 -2.23 6.51
CA ALA A 31 -4.97 -1.50 5.25
C ALA A 31 -4.39 -0.11 5.48
N VAL A 32 -3.89 0.50 4.41
CA VAL A 32 -3.40 1.88 4.39
C VAL A 32 -4.33 2.73 3.54
N GLY A 33 -4.68 3.92 4.03
CA GLY A 33 -5.55 4.85 3.33
C GLY A 33 -5.32 6.29 3.76
N ASP A 34 -6.28 7.15 3.43
CA ASP A 34 -6.26 8.60 3.64
C ASP A 34 -6.71 9.02 5.05
N ALA A 35 -7.37 8.14 5.79
CA ALA A 35 -7.83 8.38 7.16
C ALA A 35 -7.90 7.09 7.98
N ASN A 36 -7.81 7.23 9.31
CA ASN A 36 -8.10 6.13 10.23
C ASN A 36 -9.59 5.81 10.17
N SER A 37 -9.94 4.58 9.80
CA SER A 37 -11.32 4.16 9.62
C SER A 37 -11.45 2.64 9.69
N THR A 38 -12.68 2.15 9.61
CA THR A 38 -12.95 0.73 9.34
C THR A 38 -13.51 0.63 7.92
N ALA A 39 -12.99 -0.30 7.13
CA ALA A 39 -13.48 -0.62 5.79
C ALA A 39 -13.83 -2.11 5.68
N GLU A 40 -14.51 -2.48 4.59
CA GLU A 40 -14.77 -3.88 4.24
C GLU A 40 -13.86 -4.27 3.07
N VAL A 41 -13.05 -5.31 3.25
CA VAL A 41 -12.31 -5.95 2.17
C VAL A 41 -13.15 -7.08 1.58
N SER A 42 -13.19 -7.18 0.25
CA SER A 42 -13.97 -8.18 -0.48
C SER A 42 -13.06 -9.01 -1.38
N TYR A 43 -13.13 -10.34 -1.28
CA TYR A 43 -12.31 -11.28 -2.04
C TYR A 43 -13.04 -12.60 -2.33
N ASN A 44 -12.61 -13.33 -3.36
CA ASN A 44 -13.33 -14.52 -3.86
C ASN A 44 -12.70 -15.86 -3.46
N TYR A 45 -11.39 -15.89 -3.18
CA TYR A 45 -10.68 -17.09 -2.76
C TYR A 45 -9.80 -16.81 -1.54
N ALA A 46 -9.71 -17.78 -0.62
CA ALA A 46 -8.74 -17.72 0.46
C ALA A 46 -7.32 -17.71 -0.13
N GLY A 47 -6.53 -16.66 0.15
CA GLY A 47 -5.22 -16.45 -0.44
C GLY A 47 -5.22 -15.72 -1.79
N ASP A 48 -6.34 -15.11 -2.19
CA ASP A 48 -6.41 -14.24 -3.37
C ASP A 48 -5.69 -12.91 -3.11
N SER A 49 -4.48 -12.76 -3.65
CA SER A 49 -3.71 -11.52 -3.58
C SER A 49 -4.40 -10.32 -4.23
N SER A 50 -5.44 -10.51 -5.05
CA SER A 50 -6.19 -9.43 -5.72
C SER A 50 -7.35 -8.86 -4.87
N ALA A 51 -7.19 -8.89 -3.56
CA ALA A 51 -8.20 -8.40 -2.62
C ALA A 51 -8.32 -6.88 -2.70
N SER A 52 -9.57 -6.39 -2.82
CA SER A 52 -9.83 -4.96 -2.93
C SER A 52 -10.74 -4.49 -1.80
N LEU A 53 -10.53 -3.25 -1.36
CA LEU A 53 -11.42 -2.55 -0.42
C LEU A 53 -12.70 -2.02 -1.09
N SER A 54 -12.87 -2.27 -2.40
CA SER A 54 -14.10 -1.96 -3.12
C SER A 54 -15.13 -3.08 -2.95
N LEU A 55 -16.41 -2.71 -2.77
CA LEU A 55 -17.51 -3.67 -2.70
C LEU A 55 -17.64 -4.42 -4.04
N LYS A 56 -17.24 -5.69 -4.05
CA LYS A 56 -17.51 -6.62 -5.16
C LYS A 56 -18.86 -7.32 -4.87
N PRO A 57 -19.93 -7.09 -5.65
CA PRO A 57 -21.26 -7.66 -5.37
C PRO A 57 -21.27 -9.19 -5.29
N ASP A 58 -20.38 -9.82 -6.07
CA ASP A 58 -20.15 -11.26 -6.21
C ASP A 58 -19.12 -11.82 -5.20
N ALA A 59 -18.60 -10.99 -4.29
CA ALA A 59 -17.61 -11.41 -3.31
C ALA A 59 -18.15 -12.53 -2.41
N ARG A 60 -17.42 -13.65 -2.37
CA ARG A 60 -17.71 -14.77 -1.47
C ARG A 60 -17.34 -14.48 -0.02
N PHE A 61 -16.29 -13.70 0.20
CA PHE A 61 -15.81 -13.32 1.52
C PHE A 61 -15.78 -11.82 1.67
N ARG A 62 -16.21 -11.36 2.84
CA ARG A 62 -16.25 -9.96 3.25
C ARG A 62 -15.75 -9.87 4.67
N GLN A 63 -14.81 -8.96 4.90
CA GLN A 63 -14.26 -8.78 6.23
C GLN A 63 -14.06 -7.31 6.56
N LYS A 64 -14.47 -6.94 7.77
CA LYS A 64 -14.12 -5.64 8.33
C LYS A 64 -12.65 -5.61 8.72
N ILE A 65 -11.96 -4.59 8.25
CA ILE A 65 -10.54 -4.35 8.51
C ILE A 65 -10.32 -2.91 8.95
N ASP A 66 -9.26 -2.69 9.72
CA ASP A 66 -8.81 -1.34 10.06
C ASP A 66 -8.04 -0.74 8.89
N VAL A 67 -8.38 0.48 8.52
CA VAL A 67 -7.60 1.33 7.62
C VAL A 67 -6.87 2.34 8.47
N ILE A 68 -5.56 2.48 8.25
CA ILE A 68 -4.74 3.47 8.95
C ILE A 68 -4.23 4.55 8.01
N ARG A 69 -4.04 5.73 8.57
CA ARG A 69 -3.33 6.84 7.94
C ARG A 69 -1.86 6.81 8.37
N LEU A 70 -0.93 6.71 7.40
CA LEU A 70 0.51 6.57 7.70
C LEU A 70 1.08 7.78 8.45
N ASP A 71 0.68 9.00 8.10
CA ASP A 71 1.12 10.21 8.79
C ASP A 71 0.85 10.16 10.30
N ASP A 72 -0.25 9.53 10.72
CA ASP A 72 -0.60 9.38 12.13
C ASP A 72 0.14 8.19 12.77
N PHE A 73 0.24 7.08 12.03
CA PHE A 73 0.82 5.82 12.50
C PHE A 73 2.35 5.90 12.67
N LEU A 74 3.04 6.65 11.80
CA LEU A 74 4.51 6.75 11.74
C LEU A 74 5.01 8.18 12.05
N LYS A 75 4.22 8.98 12.77
CA LYS A 75 4.48 10.42 13.02
C LYS A 75 5.91 10.77 13.43
N ASP A 76 6.54 9.91 14.22
CA ASP A 76 7.87 10.12 14.83
C ASP A 76 8.96 9.28 14.15
N GLU A 77 8.60 8.49 13.14
CA GLU A 77 9.52 7.57 12.45
C GLU A 77 10.01 8.19 11.14
N LYS A 78 11.31 8.04 10.86
CA LYS A 78 11.88 8.40 9.56
C LYS A 78 11.69 7.23 8.60
N ILE A 79 11.16 7.52 7.41
CA ILE A 79 10.96 6.52 6.36
C ILE A 79 11.91 6.83 5.20
N ASP A 80 12.76 5.86 4.87
CA ASP A 80 13.71 5.96 3.76
C ASP A 80 13.17 5.35 2.46
N PHE A 81 12.24 4.38 2.57
CA PHE A 81 11.68 3.67 1.42
C PHE A 81 10.21 3.29 1.60
N ILE A 82 9.43 3.37 0.51
CA ILE A 82 8.04 2.91 0.43
C ILE A 82 7.86 2.06 -0.83
N LYS A 83 7.47 0.78 -0.68
CA LYS A 83 6.84 0.01 -1.76
C LYS A 83 5.34 0.00 -1.53
N MET A 84 4.58 0.26 -2.59
CA MET A 84 3.14 0.33 -2.55
C MET A 84 2.58 -0.48 -3.71
N ASP A 85 1.96 -1.60 -3.36
CA ASP A 85 1.20 -2.45 -4.26
C ASP A 85 -0.04 -2.90 -3.49
N ILE A 86 -1.11 -2.11 -3.59
CA ILE A 86 -2.25 -2.18 -2.65
C ILE A 86 -3.60 -2.16 -3.37
N GLU A 87 -3.64 -2.78 -4.54
CA GLU A 87 -4.88 -3.15 -5.25
C GLU A 87 -5.82 -1.96 -5.51
N GLY A 88 -5.25 -0.82 -5.92
CA GLY A 88 -5.99 0.38 -6.31
C GLY A 88 -6.16 1.42 -5.20
N TYR A 89 -5.56 1.23 -4.02
CA TYR A 89 -5.61 2.22 -2.93
C TYR A 89 -4.44 3.21 -2.93
N GLU A 90 -3.59 3.20 -3.95
CA GLU A 90 -2.34 3.97 -4.04
C GLU A 90 -2.59 5.47 -3.84
N GLU A 91 -3.56 6.04 -4.55
CA GLU A 91 -3.91 7.47 -4.42
C GLU A 91 -4.29 7.84 -2.98
N LYS A 92 -5.06 6.99 -2.29
CA LYS A 92 -5.50 7.25 -0.91
C LYS A 92 -4.35 7.09 0.07
N ALA A 93 -3.53 6.05 -0.09
CA ALA A 93 -2.35 5.85 0.73
C ALA A 93 -1.33 7.00 0.57
N LEU A 94 -1.17 7.54 -0.64
CA LEU A 94 -0.36 8.74 -0.90
C LEU A 94 -0.90 9.98 -0.17
N ILE A 95 -2.23 10.17 -0.11
CA ILE A 95 -2.83 11.23 0.71
C ILE A 95 -2.49 11.01 2.20
N GLY A 96 -2.67 9.77 2.68
CA GLY A 96 -2.44 9.41 4.07
C GLY A 96 -0.98 9.46 4.52
N ALA A 97 -0.02 9.44 3.59
CA ALA A 97 1.42 9.53 3.83
C ALA A 97 2.03 10.89 3.43
N GLY A 98 1.18 11.88 3.10
CA GLY A 98 1.61 13.12 2.48
C GLY A 98 2.61 13.92 3.31
N ASN A 99 2.46 13.96 4.64
CA ASN A 99 3.40 14.66 5.52
C ASN A 99 4.74 13.92 5.60
N LEU A 100 4.73 12.59 5.69
CA LEU A 100 5.96 11.77 5.69
C LEU A 100 6.75 11.95 4.39
N ILE A 101 6.07 11.91 3.24
CA ILE A 101 6.68 12.09 1.91
C ILE A 101 7.32 13.48 1.79
N LYS A 102 6.60 14.52 2.22
CA LYS A 102 7.10 15.91 2.23
C LYS A 102 8.29 16.07 3.18
N LYS A 103 8.25 15.45 4.34
CA LYS A 103 9.29 15.61 5.37
C LYS A 103 10.57 14.85 5.02
N TYR A 104 10.46 13.58 4.62
CA TYR A 104 11.61 12.68 4.56
C TYR A 104 12.12 12.33 3.16
N LYS A 105 11.34 12.61 2.10
CA LYS A 105 11.68 12.20 0.73
C LYS A 105 12.05 10.71 0.59
N PRO A 106 11.22 9.77 1.09
CA PRO A 106 11.52 8.36 0.88
C PRO A 106 11.66 8.07 -0.61
N THR A 107 12.57 7.15 -0.97
CA THR A 107 12.50 6.54 -2.30
C THR A 107 11.21 5.72 -2.38
N MET A 108 10.46 5.81 -3.48
CA MET A 108 9.18 5.09 -3.61
C MET A 108 9.16 4.19 -4.84
N SER A 109 8.55 3.02 -4.71
CA SER A 109 8.15 2.14 -5.83
C SER A 109 6.65 1.90 -5.71
N ILE A 110 5.88 2.42 -6.65
CA ILE A 110 4.41 2.45 -6.57
C ILE A 110 3.85 1.78 -7.82
N SER A 111 3.05 0.73 -7.64
CA SER A 111 2.42 0.04 -8.76
C SER A 111 1.44 0.96 -9.50
N ALA A 112 1.42 0.84 -10.82
CA ALA A 112 0.75 1.74 -11.74
C ALA A 112 -0.15 0.99 -12.73
N TYR A 113 -0.67 -0.18 -12.33
CA TYR A 113 -1.42 -1.08 -13.19
C TYR A 113 -2.82 -1.44 -12.67
N HIS A 114 -3.22 -0.97 -11.49
CA HIS A 114 -4.50 -1.34 -10.87
C HIS A 114 -5.70 -0.61 -11.46
N LYS A 115 -5.52 0.65 -11.87
CA LYS A 115 -6.56 1.47 -12.51
C LYS A 115 -6.07 2.05 -13.83
N PRO A 116 -6.97 2.23 -14.82
CA PRO A 116 -6.65 2.91 -16.09
C PRO A 116 -6.05 4.31 -15.92
N THR A 117 -6.33 4.96 -14.79
CA THR A 117 -5.87 6.32 -14.50
C THR A 117 -4.53 6.40 -13.78
N ASP A 118 -3.98 5.29 -13.29
CA ASP A 118 -2.80 5.28 -12.42
C ASP A 118 -1.58 5.90 -13.11
N MET A 119 -1.34 5.52 -14.36
CA MET A 119 -0.26 6.03 -15.22
C MET A 119 -0.24 7.56 -15.33
N LYS A 120 -1.39 8.21 -15.17
CA LYS A 120 -1.52 9.67 -15.23
C LYS A 120 -1.59 10.30 -13.84
N ARG A 121 -2.46 9.79 -12.98
CA ARG A 121 -2.80 10.41 -11.69
C ARG A 121 -1.70 10.25 -10.65
N LEU A 122 -1.04 9.09 -10.59
CA LEU A 122 -0.02 8.85 -9.56
C LEU A 122 1.18 9.80 -9.72
N PRO A 123 1.77 9.98 -10.92
CA PRO A 123 2.85 10.96 -11.10
C PRO A 123 2.44 12.39 -10.77
N GLU A 124 1.24 12.83 -11.21
CA GLU A 124 0.69 14.15 -10.91
C GLU A 124 0.56 14.36 -9.39
N GLN A 125 0.01 13.38 -8.68
CA GLN A 125 -0.17 13.42 -7.24
C GLN A 125 1.18 13.43 -6.50
N ILE A 126 2.13 12.57 -6.89
CA ILE A 126 3.47 12.52 -6.29
C ILE A 126 4.18 13.88 -6.47
N LYS A 127 4.11 14.46 -7.67
CA LYS A 127 4.66 15.80 -7.95
C LYS A 127 3.97 16.92 -7.15
N SER A 128 2.67 16.79 -6.90
CA SER A 128 1.92 17.74 -6.07
C SER A 128 2.32 17.68 -4.59
N LEU A 129 2.63 16.47 -4.10
CA LEU A 129 3.15 16.27 -2.75
C LEU A 129 4.56 16.82 -2.66
N ARG A 130 5.39 16.58 -3.68
CA ARG A 130 6.79 16.94 -3.69
C ARG A 130 7.35 17.05 -5.12
N SER A 131 7.61 18.27 -5.56
CA SER A 131 7.95 18.59 -6.95
C SER A 131 9.36 18.14 -7.38
N ASP A 132 10.28 17.95 -6.43
CA ASP A 132 11.68 17.58 -6.66
C ASP A 132 11.93 16.07 -6.79
N TYR A 133 10.87 15.23 -6.80
CA TYR A 133 11.00 13.82 -7.19
C TYR A 133 11.30 13.67 -8.68
N LYS A 134 12.29 12.88 -9.05
CA LYS A 134 12.42 12.29 -10.37
C LYS A 134 11.58 11.02 -10.38
N ILE A 135 10.70 10.89 -11.37
CA ILE A 135 9.77 9.77 -11.50
C ILE A 135 10.12 9.03 -12.78
N GLU A 136 10.44 7.75 -12.66
CA GLU A 136 10.77 6.87 -13.77
C GLU A 136 9.79 5.69 -13.76
N LEU A 137 9.28 5.30 -14.93
CA LEU A 137 8.42 4.13 -15.08
C LEU A 137 9.28 2.92 -15.42
N TYR A 138 9.17 1.87 -14.60
CA TYR A 138 9.76 0.56 -14.88
C TYR A 138 8.65 -0.42 -15.22
N THR A 139 8.84 -1.20 -16.29
CA THR A 139 7.83 -2.15 -16.80
C THR A 139 8.35 -3.59 -16.82
N TYR A 140 9.18 -3.96 -15.86
CA TYR A 140 9.71 -5.32 -15.73
C TYR A 140 8.78 -6.15 -14.84
N TRP A 141 8.07 -7.11 -15.43
CA TRP A 141 7.04 -7.97 -14.79
C TRP A 141 5.76 -7.25 -14.37
N GLU A 142 5.89 -6.07 -13.75
CA GLU A 142 4.81 -5.16 -13.41
C GLU A 142 5.17 -3.73 -13.84
N SER A 143 4.18 -2.83 -13.84
CA SER A 143 4.40 -1.40 -14.12
C SER A 143 4.48 -0.63 -12.80
N ASP A 144 5.67 -0.13 -12.47
CA ASP A 144 5.96 0.58 -11.24
C ASP A 144 6.56 1.96 -11.52
N PHE A 145 6.05 2.99 -10.84
CA PHE A 145 6.72 4.28 -10.75
C PHE A 145 7.77 4.26 -9.64
N PHE A 146 9.01 4.51 -10.03
CA PHE A 146 10.13 4.67 -9.12
C PHE A 146 10.45 6.15 -8.93
N CYS A 147 10.44 6.61 -7.69
CA CYS A 147 10.51 8.03 -7.33
C CYS A 147 11.72 8.33 -6.44
N LYS A 148 12.61 9.24 -6.86
CA LYS A 148 13.84 9.64 -6.14
C LYS A 148 14.08 11.14 -6.08
#